data_AF-A0ABD0L5J9-F1
#
_entry.id   AF-A0ABD0L5J9-F1
#
_cell.length_a   1.000
_cell.length_b   1.000
_cell.length_c   1.000
_cell.angle_alpha   90.00
_cell.angle_beta   90.00
_cell.angle_gamma   90.00
#
_symmetry.space_group_name_H-M   'P 1'
#
loop_
_entity.id
_entity.type
_entity.pdbx_description
1 polymer ?
#
loop_
_entity_poly.entity_id
_entity_poly.type
_entity_poly.pdbx_seq_one_letter_code
_entity_poly.pdbx_strand_id
1 'polypeptide(L)'
;MNNKTATSIGHDNIVTNINNKTTTSIGHDNIVTNINNKTTTSIGHDNIVTNINNKTTTSIGHNIVININNKTAITIGHDNIVNNINNKTTTSIGHDNIVTNINNKTATSIGHDNIVTNINNKTTTSIGHDNIVTNINNKTTTSIGHDNIVTNINNKTTTSIGHDNIVININNKTATSTGGQ
;
A
#
# COMPACT_ATOMS: atom_id res chain seq x y z
N MET A 1 -8.85 4.06 -32.69
CA MET A 1 -8.61 3.85 -31.25
C MET A 1 -7.21 3.27 -31.08
N ASN A 2 -6.23 4.09 -30.67
CA ASN A 2 -4.84 3.64 -30.54
C ASN A 2 -4.70 2.71 -29.33
N ASN A 3 -4.55 1.41 -29.60
CA ASN A 3 -4.25 0.39 -28.59
C ASN A 3 -2.75 0.46 -28.23
N LYS A 4 -2.34 1.52 -27.55
CA LYS A 4 -0.92 1.71 -27.21
C LYS A 4 -0.55 0.86 -25.98
N THR A 5 0.11 -0.25 -26.25
CA THR A 5 0.69 -1.17 -25.25
C THR A 5 2.21 -1.04 -25.27
N ALA A 6 2.84 -0.97 -24.11
CA ALA A 6 4.29 -1.05 -23.97
C ALA A 6 4.66 -2.30 -23.16
N THR A 7 5.57 -3.11 -23.68
CA THR A 7 6.06 -4.32 -23.03
C THR A 7 7.59 -4.30 -23.02
N SER A 8 8.20 -4.47 -21.84
CA SER A 8 9.64 -4.67 -21.69
C SER A 8 9.89 -6.00 -20.98
N ILE A 9 10.81 -6.81 -21.51
CA ILE A 9 11.21 -8.10 -20.94
C ILE A 9 12.73 -8.19 -20.98
N GLY A 10 13.39 -8.43 -19.86
CA GLY A 10 14.86 -8.50 -19.82
C GLY A 10 15.47 -8.27 -18.44
N HIS A 11 16.79 -8.09 -18.39
CA HIS A 11 17.52 -7.97 -17.13
C HIS A 11 17.43 -6.54 -16.54
N ASP A 12 17.61 -5.49 -17.34
CA ASP A 12 17.80 -4.11 -16.83
C ASP A 12 16.72 -3.15 -17.34
N ASN A 13 15.51 -3.25 -16.80
CA ASN A 13 14.32 -2.60 -17.34
C ASN A 13 14.15 -1.14 -16.89
N ILE A 14 13.74 -0.28 -17.82
CA ILE A 14 13.27 1.08 -17.54
C ILE A 14 12.12 1.38 -18.50
N VAL A 15 10.92 1.73 -18.04
CA VAL A 15 9.81 2.07 -18.94
C VAL A 15 9.08 3.33 -18.54
N THR A 16 9.21 4.37 -19.38
CA THR A 16 8.48 5.65 -19.27
C THR A 16 7.41 5.78 -20.35
N ASN A 17 6.14 5.95 -19.97
CA ASN A 17 5.08 6.22 -20.93
C ASN A 17 4.14 7.34 -20.51
N ILE A 18 3.56 7.98 -21.52
CA ILE A 18 2.49 8.95 -21.38
C ILE A 18 1.31 8.47 -22.25
N ASN A 19 0.13 8.36 -21.63
CA ASN A 19 -1.14 8.02 -22.27
C ASN A 19 -1.19 6.62 -22.92
N ASN A 20 -0.57 5.59 -22.32
CA ASN A 20 -0.72 4.21 -22.78
C ASN A 20 -1.95 3.53 -22.18
N LYS A 21 -2.52 2.57 -22.90
CA LYS A 21 -3.57 1.73 -22.34
C LYS A 21 -2.98 0.73 -21.33
N THR A 22 -1.88 0.09 -21.70
CA THR A 22 -1.25 -0.93 -20.86
C THR A 22 0.27 -0.78 -20.89
N THR A 23 0.91 -0.96 -19.75
CA THR A 23 2.37 -1.11 -19.62
C THR A 23 2.69 -2.35 -18.82
N THR A 24 3.55 -3.19 -19.36
CA THR A 24 4.02 -4.42 -18.72
C THR A 24 5.55 -4.42 -18.72
N SER A 25 6.17 -4.58 -17.56
CA SER A 25 7.63 -4.76 -17.43
C SER A 25 7.89 -6.06 -16.69
N ILE A 26 8.68 -6.97 -17.26
CA ILE A 26 9.02 -8.27 -16.66
C ILE A 26 10.54 -8.43 -16.67
N GLY A 27 11.19 -8.60 -15.53
CA GLY A 27 12.65 -8.65 -15.52
C GLY A 27 13.32 -8.63 -14.18
N HIS A 28 14.65 -8.49 -14.15
CA HIS A 28 15.37 -8.42 -12.88
C HIS A 28 15.23 -7.03 -12.24
N ASP A 29 15.56 -5.96 -12.97
CA ASP A 29 15.66 -4.60 -12.43
C ASP A 29 14.65 -3.65 -13.11
N ASN A 30 13.39 -3.59 -12.68
CA ASN A 30 12.39 -2.73 -13.31
C ASN A 30 12.31 -1.31 -12.71
N ILE A 31 12.40 -0.27 -13.55
CA ILE A 31 12.00 1.11 -13.20
C ILE A 31 10.92 1.62 -14.14
N VAL A 32 9.65 1.60 -13.72
CA VAL A 32 8.49 1.97 -14.55
C VAL A 32 7.90 3.31 -14.10
N THR A 33 7.84 4.28 -15.00
CA THR A 33 7.19 5.58 -14.79
C THR A 33 6.05 5.78 -15.79
N ASN A 34 4.81 5.96 -15.33
CA ASN A 34 3.70 6.22 -16.25
C ASN A 34 2.84 7.39 -15.85
N ILE A 35 2.35 8.10 -16.86
CA ILE A 35 1.38 9.19 -16.71
C ILE A 35 0.15 8.86 -17.54
N ASN A 36 -1.02 8.85 -16.89
CA ASN A 36 -2.33 8.59 -17.49
C ASN A 36 -2.46 7.21 -18.14
N ASN A 37 -1.87 6.17 -17.56
CA ASN A 37 -2.04 4.81 -18.07
C ASN A 37 -3.26 4.12 -17.47
N LYS A 38 -3.96 3.29 -18.25
CA LYS A 38 -5.06 2.51 -17.66
C LYS A 38 -4.51 1.40 -16.75
N THR A 39 -3.54 0.64 -17.21
CA THR A 39 -2.97 -0.47 -16.43
C THR A 39 -1.45 -0.48 -16.49
N THR A 40 -0.80 -0.66 -15.34
CA THR A 40 0.64 -0.89 -15.23
C THR A 40 0.90 -2.16 -14.43
N THR A 41 1.70 -3.06 -14.98
CA THR A 41 2.15 -4.30 -14.33
C THR A 41 3.67 -4.35 -14.37
N SER A 42 4.31 -4.46 -13.20
CA SER A 42 5.74 -4.71 -13.05
C SER A 42 5.94 -6.03 -12.31
N ILE A 43 6.72 -6.95 -12.87
CA ILE A 43 7.03 -8.24 -12.25
C ILE A 43 8.54 -8.43 -12.34
N GLY A 44 9.19 -8.60 -11.21
CA GLY A 44 10.64 -8.71 -11.20
C GLY A 44 11.27 -8.92 -9.84
N HIS A 45 12.60 -8.96 -9.80
CA HIS A 45 13.31 -9.04 -8.53
C HIS A 45 13.24 -7.69 -7.82
N ASP A 46 13.64 -6.61 -8.48
CA ASP A 46 13.65 -5.25 -7.96
C ASP A 46 12.75 -4.37 -8.82
N ASN A 47 11.68 -3.82 -8.24
CA ASN A 47 10.73 -2.96 -8.94
C ASN A 47 10.66 -1.58 -8.29
N ILE A 48 10.85 -0.54 -9.09
CA ILE A 48 10.52 0.84 -8.77
C ILE A 48 9.40 1.27 -9.73
N VAL A 49 8.20 1.51 -9.19
CA VAL A 49 7.02 1.84 -10.00
C VAL A 49 6.46 3.18 -9.56
N THR A 50 6.52 4.18 -10.45
CA THR A 50 5.90 5.50 -10.25
C THR A 50 4.75 5.68 -11.23
N ASN A 51 3.54 5.97 -10.75
CA ASN A 51 2.43 6.29 -11.63
C ASN A 51 1.65 7.53 -11.19
N ILE A 52 1.17 8.28 -12.18
CA ILE A 52 0.28 9.42 -11.99
C ILE A 52 -0.98 9.20 -12.82
N ASN A 53 -2.14 9.28 -12.18
CA ASN A 53 -3.47 9.12 -12.79
C ASN A 53 -3.69 7.75 -13.45
N ASN A 54 -3.16 6.67 -12.87
CA ASN A 54 -3.40 5.33 -13.39
C ASN A 54 -4.68 4.71 -12.84
N LYS A 55 -5.37 3.88 -13.64
CA LYS A 55 -6.50 3.12 -13.08
C LYS A 55 -6.01 1.97 -12.19
N THR A 56 -5.05 1.18 -12.65
CA THR A 56 -4.56 0.02 -11.90
C THR A 56 -3.04 -0.08 -12.01
N THR A 57 -2.40 -0.31 -10.86
CA THR A 57 -0.98 -0.64 -10.76
C THR A 57 -0.82 -1.95 -9.99
N THR A 58 -0.05 -2.87 -10.56
CA THR A 58 0.38 -4.12 -9.91
C THR A 58 1.90 -4.20 -9.94
N SER A 59 2.54 -4.42 -8.79
CA SER A 59 3.99 -4.66 -8.68
C SER A 59 4.24 -5.95 -7.92
N ILE A 60 5.11 -6.83 -8.45
CA ILE A 60 5.43 -8.13 -7.85
C ILE A 60 6.96 -8.30 -7.77
N GLY A 61 7.53 -8.44 -6.56
CA GLY A 61 8.98 -8.49 -6.30
C GLY A 61 9.40 -7.82 -4.98
N HIS A 62 10.63 -7.33 -4.90
CA HIS A 62 11.01 -6.28 -3.94
C HIS A 62 10.59 -4.94 -4.54
N ASN A 63 9.72 -4.22 -3.83
CA ASN A 63 8.93 -3.17 -4.45
C ASN A 63 9.10 -1.82 -3.77
N ILE A 64 9.33 -0.80 -4.58
CA ILE A 64 9.09 0.60 -4.24
C ILE A 64 8.00 1.11 -5.17
N VAL A 65 6.82 1.43 -4.64
CA VAL A 65 5.66 1.85 -5.42
C VAL A 65 5.19 3.22 -4.97
N ILE A 66 5.20 4.18 -5.90
CA ILE A 66 4.67 5.52 -5.71
C ILE A 66 3.50 5.73 -6.65
N ASN A 67 2.31 6.04 -6.13
CA ASN A 67 1.19 6.39 -6.98
C ASN A 67 0.45 7.64 -6.53
N ILE A 68 0.05 8.45 -7.51
CA ILE A 68 -0.72 9.67 -7.29
C ILE A 68 -2.00 9.59 -8.12
N ASN A 69 -3.15 9.73 -7.46
CA ASN A 69 -4.49 9.68 -8.06
C ASN A 69 -4.83 8.35 -8.76
N ASN A 70 -4.35 7.22 -8.24
CA ASN A 70 -4.67 5.91 -8.80
C ASN A 70 -5.96 5.34 -8.23
N LYS A 71 -6.71 4.58 -9.04
CA LYS A 71 -7.87 3.86 -8.49
C LYS A 71 -7.45 2.67 -7.64
N THR A 72 -6.49 1.87 -8.09
CA THR A 72 -6.07 0.65 -7.39
C THR A 72 -4.56 0.46 -7.50
N ALA A 73 -3.90 0.22 -6.37
CA ALA A 73 -2.50 -0.16 -6.27
C ALA A 73 -2.40 -1.48 -5.49
N ILE A 74 -1.78 -2.49 -6.11
CA ILE A 74 -1.53 -3.81 -5.54
C ILE A 74 -0.03 -4.05 -5.59
N THR A 75 0.57 -4.31 -4.44
CA THR A 75 2.00 -4.59 -4.30
C THR A 75 2.16 -5.93 -3.60
N ILE A 76 2.94 -6.84 -4.17
CA ILE A 76 3.15 -8.19 -3.65
C ILE A 76 4.64 -8.53 -3.65
N GLY A 77 5.18 -9.02 -2.55
CA GLY A 77 6.52 -9.60 -2.50
C GLY A 77 7.22 -9.39 -1.17
N HIS A 78 8.51 -9.67 -1.09
CA HIS A 78 9.19 -9.79 0.21
C HIS A 78 9.22 -8.46 0.96
N ASP A 79 9.81 -7.44 0.34
CA ASP A 79 9.93 -6.08 0.90
C ASP A 79 9.13 -5.10 0.07
N ASN A 80 8.15 -4.43 0.68
CA ASN A 80 7.28 -3.49 0.00
C ASN A 80 7.34 -2.12 0.67
N ILE A 81 7.74 -1.10 -0.09
CA ILE A 81 7.62 0.31 0.27
C ILE A 81 6.56 0.92 -0.65
N VAL A 82 5.42 1.32 -0.09
CA VAL A 82 4.29 1.84 -0.85
C VAL A 82 3.92 3.22 -0.36
N ASN A 83 4.00 4.22 -1.24
CA ASN A 83 3.55 5.59 -0.98
C ASN A 83 2.46 6.01 -1.95
N ASN A 84 1.24 6.23 -1.46
CA ASN A 84 0.12 6.57 -2.33
C ASN A 84 -0.63 7.82 -1.86
N ILE A 85 -0.96 8.68 -2.81
CA ILE A 85 -1.70 9.92 -2.57
C ILE A 85 -2.99 9.92 -3.39
N ASN A 86 -4.13 10.18 -2.75
CA ASN A 86 -5.46 10.24 -3.37
C ASN A 86 -5.87 8.96 -4.10
N ASN A 87 -5.42 7.79 -3.65
CA ASN A 87 -5.81 6.52 -4.23
C ASN A 87 -7.13 6.00 -3.64
N LYS A 88 -7.93 5.29 -4.45
CA LYS A 88 -9.13 4.65 -3.90
C LYS A 88 -8.78 3.41 -3.07
N THR A 89 -7.91 2.55 -3.55
CA THR A 89 -7.56 1.29 -2.86
C THR A 89 -6.07 1.02 -2.97
N THR A 90 -5.45 0.71 -1.83
CA THR A 90 -4.06 0.25 -1.73
C THR A 90 -4.04 -1.08 -1.00
N THR A 91 -3.35 -2.07 -1.57
CA THR A 91 -3.12 -3.37 -0.96
C THR A 91 -1.65 -3.72 -1.08
N SER A 92 -0.99 -3.96 0.05
CA SER A 92 0.39 -4.45 0.12
C SER A 92 0.37 -5.83 0.79
N ILE A 93 1.01 -6.81 0.17
CA ILE A 93 1.11 -8.18 0.69
C ILE A 93 2.58 -8.61 0.63
N GLY A 94 3.18 -8.91 1.77
CA GLY A 94 4.60 -9.23 1.81
C GLY A 94 5.12 -9.76 3.12
N HIS A 95 6.42 -9.99 3.23
CA HIS A 95 7.02 -10.26 4.53
C HIS A 95 7.06 -8.94 5.31
N ASP A 96 7.70 -7.93 4.72
CA ASP A 96 7.86 -6.60 5.30
C ASP A 96 7.12 -5.57 4.44
N ASN A 97 6.24 -4.80 5.09
CA ASN A 97 5.47 -3.76 4.41
C ASN A 97 5.62 -2.42 5.12
N ILE A 98 6.10 -1.41 4.40
CA ILE A 98 6.05 -0.01 4.79
C ILE A 98 5.05 0.70 3.88
N VAL A 99 3.89 1.04 4.42
CA VAL A 99 2.77 1.62 3.67
C VAL A 99 2.45 3.00 4.19
N THR A 100 2.65 4.02 3.36
CA THR A 100 2.23 5.40 3.61
C THR A 100 1.11 5.79 2.65
N ASN A 101 -0.02 6.27 3.17
CA ASN A 101 -1.10 6.76 2.34
C ASN A 101 -1.68 8.09 2.82
N ILE A 102 -2.00 8.96 1.86
CA ILE A 102 -2.62 10.26 2.13
C ILE A 102 -3.90 10.39 1.32
N ASN A 103 -5.01 10.66 2.00
CA ASN A 103 -6.35 10.82 1.42
C ASN A 103 -6.86 9.57 0.65
N ASN A 104 -6.46 8.37 1.06
CA ASN A 104 -6.92 7.14 0.41
C ASN A 104 -8.24 6.64 1.00
N LYS A 105 -9.08 6.00 0.19
CA LYS A 105 -10.33 5.42 0.73
C LYS A 105 -10.05 4.15 1.54
N THR A 106 -9.20 3.26 1.04
CA THR A 106 -8.91 1.98 1.71
C THR A 106 -7.42 1.65 1.59
N ALA A 107 -6.81 1.28 2.70
CA ALA A 107 -5.46 0.78 2.80
C ALA A 107 -5.45 -0.57 3.53
N THR A 108 -4.84 -1.58 2.92
CA THR A 108 -4.69 -2.92 3.49
C THR A 108 -3.24 -3.34 3.40
N SER A 109 -2.64 -3.71 4.53
CA SER A 109 -1.31 -4.32 4.60
C SER A 109 -1.44 -5.71 5.21
N ILE A 110 -0.84 -6.71 4.57
CA ILE A 110 -0.83 -8.09 5.06
C ILE A 110 0.61 -8.58 4.99
N GLY A 111 1.18 -9.01 6.12
CA GLY A 111 2.55 -9.50 6.13
C GLY A 111 3.03 -9.99 7.48
N HIS A 112 4.32 -10.33 7.60
CA HIS A 112 4.90 -10.61 8.91
C HIS A 112 5.00 -9.30 9.69
N ASP A 113 5.70 -8.32 9.11
CA ASP A 113 5.94 -7.01 9.70
C ASP A 113 5.26 -5.92 8.87
N ASN A 114 4.42 -5.12 9.52
CA ASN A 114 3.72 -4.02 8.86
C ASN A 114 3.95 -2.70 9.59
N ILE A 115 4.47 -1.71 8.88
CA ILE A 115 4.52 -0.31 9.29
C ILE A 115 3.56 0.47 8.40
N VAL A 116 2.44 0.91 8.97
CA VAL A 116 1.36 1.54 8.23
C VAL A 116 1.10 2.94 8.76
N THR A 117 1.37 3.96 7.93
CA THR A 117 1.05 5.36 8.23
C THR A 117 -0.04 5.88 7.29
N ASN A 118 -1.14 6.39 7.83
CA ASN A 118 -2.18 6.99 6.98
C ASN A 118 -2.72 8.31 7.51
N ILE A 119 -3.01 9.22 6.57
CA ILE A 119 -3.56 10.54 6.87
C ILE A 119 -4.85 10.73 6.06
N ASN A 120 -5.93 11.06 6.74
CA ASN A 120 -7.27 11.30 6.17
C ASN A 120 -7.84 10.10 5.36
N ASN A 121 -7.51 8.87 5.76
CA ASN A 121 -8.04 7.69 5.09
C ASN A 121 -9.41 7.28 5.65
N LYS A 122 -10.25 6.63 4.83
CA LYS A 122 -11.52 6.10 5.36
C LYS A 122 -11.30 4.81 6.17
N THR A 123 -10.56 3.85 5.63
CA THR A 123 -10.35 2.55 6.28
C THR A 123 -8.90 2.11 6.16
N THR A 124 -8.32 1.68 7.28
CA THR A 124 -7.01 1.07 7.37
C THR A 124 -7.14 -0.32 8.01
N THR A 125 -6.52 -1.31 7.38
CA THR A 125 -6.41 -2.68 7.90
C THR A 125 -4.96 -3.13 7.83
N SER A 126 -4.40 -3.56 8.96
CA SER A 126 -3.09 -4.21 9.04
C SER A 126 -3.28 -5.61 9.63
N ILE A 127 -2.74 -6.62 8.97
CA ILE A 127 -2.79 -8.01 9.44
C ILE A 127 -1.39 -8.60 9.35
N GLY A 128 -0.84 -9.04 10.47
CA GLY A 128 0.49 -9.62 10.49
C GLY A 128 0.94 -10.13 11.84
N HIS A 129 2.19 -10.58 11.96
CA HIS A 129 2.75 -10.90 13.27
C HIS A 129 2.93 -9.61 14.08
N ASP A 130 3.67 -8.66 13.50
CA ASP A 130 3.98 -7.37 14.12
C ASP A 130 3.38 -6.24 13.30
N ASN A 131 2.60 -5.38 13.95
CA ASN A 131 1.95 -4.25 13.30
C ASN A 131 2.21 -2.95 14.05
N ILE A 132 2.78 -1.98 13.36
CA ILE A 132 2.88 -0.58 13.80
C ILE A 132 1.96 0.25 12.91
N VAL A 133 0.85 0.74 13.47
CA VAL A 133 -0.16 1.49 12.73
C VAL A 133 -0.29 2.90 13.30
N THR A 134 0.03 3.91 12.50
CA THR A 134 -0.16 5.32 12.85
C THR A 134 -1.19 5.96 11.92
N ASN A 135 -2.31 6.44 12.44
CA ASN A 135 -3.36 7.07 11.64
C ASN A 135 -3.80 8.43 12.18
N ILE A 136 -3.99 9.38 11.28
CA ILE A 136 -4.47 10.73 11.58
C ILE A 136 -5.74 11.02 10.79
N ASN A 137 -6.82 11.37 11.48
CA ASN A 137 -8.14 11.69 10.92
C ASN A 137 -8.78 10.54 10.12
N ASN A 138 -8.52 9.28 10.48
CA ASN A 138 -9.12 8.13 9.82
C ASN A 138 -10.49 7.75 10.39
N LYS A 139 -11.37 7.17 9.57
CA LYS A 139 -12.66 6.70 10.12
C LYS A 139 -12.53 5.38 10.86
N THR A 140 -11.88 4.39 10.27
CA THR A 140 -11.78 3.04 10.85
C THR A 140 -10.37 2.51 10.74
N THR A 141 -9.85 1.98 11.84
CA THR A 141 -8.56 1.28 11.92
C THR A 141 -8.78 -0.11 12.48
N THR A 142 -8.24 -1.12 11.81
CA THR A 142 -8.19 -2.51 12.29
C THR A 142 -6.75 -3.00 12.23
N SER A 143 -6.21 -3.46 13.35
CA SER A 143 -4.92 -4.14 13.45
C SER A 143 -5.14 -5.53 14.04
N ILE A 144 -4.62 -6.55 13.39
CA ILE A 144 -4.72 -7.94 13.84
C ILE A 144 -3.34 -8.56 13.76
N GLY A 145 -2.82 -9.03 14.89
CA GLY A 145 -1.51 -9.67 14.93
C GLY A 145 -1.12 -10.22 16.27
N HIS A 146 0.10 -10.73 16.41
CA HIS A 146 0.63 -11.10 17.73
C HIS A 146 0.91 -9.82 18.52
N ASP A 147 1.71 -8.92 17.94
CA ASP A 147 2.09 -7.65 18.53
C ASP A 147 1.51 -6.49 17.71
N ASN A 148 0.78 -5.59 18.36
CA ASN A 148 0.23 -4.41 17.70
C ASN A 148 0.55 -3.15 18.50
N ILE A 149 1.12 -2.16 17.82
CA ILE A 149 1.26 -0.79 18.29
C ILE A 149 0.39 0.10 17.40
N VAL A 150 -0.73 0.58 17.94
CA VAL A 150 -1.70 1.40 17.20
C VAL A 150 -1.78 2.79 17.80
N THR A 151 -1.33 3.80 17.06
CA THR A 151 -1.44 5.22 17.42
C THR A 151 -2.42 5.94 16.50
N ASN A 152 -3.49 6.49 17.07
CA ASN A 152 -4.57 7.10 16.31
C ASN A 152 -4.93 8.49 16.84
N ILE A 153 -4.96 9.49 15.95
CA ILE A 153 -5.30 10.88 16.28
C ILE A 153 -6.56 11.29 15.52
N ASN A 154 -7.61 11.70 16.23
CA ASN A 154 -8.91 12.10 15.70
C ASN A 154 -9.60 11.00 14.85
N ASN A 155 -9.42 9.72 15.21
CA ASN A 155 -10.07 8.61 14.53
C ASN A 155 -11.43 8.26 15.11
N LYS A 156 -12.35 7.73 14.30
CA LYS A 156 -13.68 7.35 14.82
C LYS A 156 -13.67 6.01 15.53
N THR A 157 -13.11 4.97 14.91
CA THR A 157 -13.17 3.60 15.43
C THR A 157 -11.85 2.88 15.26
N THR A 158 -11.40 2.24 16.34
CA THR A 158 -10.18 1.43 16.38
C THR A 158 -10.49 0.04 16.89
N THR A 159 -9.99 -0.99 16.22
CA THR A 159 -9.99 -2.38 16.68
C THR A 159 -8.56 -2.90 16.62
N SER A 160 -8.03 -3.38 17.75
CA SER A 160 -6.75 -4.08 17.83
C SER A 160 -6.98 -5.45 18.44
N ILE A 161 -6.51 -6.51 17.78
CA ILE A 161 -6.65 -7.90 18.25
C ILE A 161 -5.27 -8.54 18.20
N GLY A 162 -4.80 -9.05 19.33
CA GLY A 162 -3.48 -9.67 19.42
C GLY A 162 -3.07 -10.05 20.82
N HIS A 163 -1.94 -10.71 20.99
CA HIS A 163 -1.42 -11.02 22.32
C HIS A 163 -0.99 -9.72 23.02
N ASP A 164 -0.05 -9.00 22.42
CA ASP A 164 0.53 -7.79 22.99
C ASP A 164 0.04 -6.55 22.21
N ASN A 165 -0.98 -5.87 22.77
CA ASN A 165 -1.54 -4.66 22.15
C ASN A 165 -1.23 -3.40 22.94
N ILE A 166 -0.62 -2.43 22.28
CA ILE A 166 -0.50 -1.04 22.75
C ILE A 166 -1.37 -0.16 21.86
N VAL A 167 -2.44 0.40 22.42
CA VAL A 167 -3.37 1.29 21.67
C VAL A 167 -3.39 2.68 22.29
N ILE A 168 -2.88 3.67 21.55
CA ILE A 168 -2.84 5.08 21.92
C ILE A 168 -3.85 5.83 21.06
N ASN A 169 -4.84 6.46 21.70
CA ASN A 169 -5.90 7.19 21.04
C ASN A 169 -5.98 8.63 21.55
N ILE A 170 -5.86 9.60 20.64
CA ILE A 170 -5.98 11.03 20.95
C ILE A 170 -7.22 11.56 20.25
N ASN A 171 -8.24 11.95 21.02
CA ASN A 171 -9.55 12.45 20.54
C ASN A 171 -10.35 11.43 19.70
N ASN A 172 -10.30 10.15 20.04
CA ASN A 172 -11.03 9.12 19.29
C ASN A 172 -12.37 8.77 19.93
N LYS A 173 -13.34 8.35 19.10
CA LYS A 173 -14.69 8.07 19.59
C LYS A 173 -14.83 6.67 20.21
N THR A 174 -14.33 5.63 19.55
CA THR A 174 -14.43 4.25 20.04
C THR A 174 -13.13 3.47 19.81
N ALA A 175 -12.77 2.63 20.78
CA ALA A 175 -11.62 1.73 20.70
C ALA A 175 -11.93 0.40 21.37
N THR A 176 -11.58 -0.68 20.69
CA THR A 176 -11.60 -2.05 21.21
C THR A 176 -10.20 -2.62 21.09
N SER A 177 -9.63 -3.10 22.19
CA SER A 177 -8.36 -3.83 22.22
C SER A 177 -8.58 -5.14 22.95
N THR A 178 -8.21 -6.26 22.35
CA THR A 178 -8.33 -7.59 22.97
C THR A 178 -7.01 -8.35 22.87
N GLY A 179 -6.46 -8.75 24.02
CA GLY A 179 -5.32 -9.65 24.11
C GLY A 179 -5.32 -10.54 25.34
N GLY A 180 -4.74 -11.73 25.18
CA GLY A 180 -4.48 -12.66 26.27
C GLY A 180 -3.21 -12.24 27.01
N GLN A 181 -3.24 -12.29 28.34
CA GLN A 181 -2.09 -12.03 29.20
C GLN A 181 -1.01 -13.10 29.01
#